data_AF-A0A2L2YZW0-F1
#
_entry.id   AF-A0A2L2YZW0-F1
#
_cell.length_a   1.000
_cell.length_b   1.000
_cell.length_c   1.000
_cell.angle_alpha   90.00
_cell.angle_beta   90.00
_cell.angle_gamma   90.00
#
_symmetry.space_group_name_H-M   'P 1'
#
loop_
_entity.id
_entity.type
_entity.pdbx_description
1 polymer ?
#
loop_
_entity_poly.entity_id
_entity_poly.type
_entity_poly.pdbx_seq_one_letter_code
_entity_poly.pdbx_strand_id
1 'polypeptide(L)' 'IHATEKRLDVLIHNAGTTPKSGLHLTKDNLEEQFATNHFGPFLLNHLLLDLLKMS' A
#
# COMPACT_ATOMS: atom_id res chain seq x y z
N ILE A 1 1.35 -13.25 -1.48
CA ILE A 1 1.24 -12.70 -2.84
C ILE A 1 2.09 -13.50 -3.83
N HIS A 2 3.39 -13.70 -3.58
CA HIS A 2 4.25 -14.51 -4.48
C HIS A 2 3.79 -15.97 -4.72
N ALA A 3 2.97 -16.55 -3.84
CA ALA A 3 2.47 -17.91 -3.99
C ALA A 3 1.31 -18.04 -5.01
N THR A 4 0.60 -16.94 -5.30
CA THR A 4 -0.63 -16.95 -6.10
C THR A 4 -0.47 -16.24 -7.44
N GLU A 5 0.28 -15.13 -7.49
CA GLU A 5 0.49 -14.34 -8.70
C GLU A 5 1.92 -14.51 -9.26
N LYS A 6 2.03 -14.90 -10.54
CA LYS A 6 3.30 -15.23 -11.20
C LYS A 6 3.91 -14.07 -12.01
N ARG A 7 3.12 -13.05 -12.34
CA ARG A 7 3.52 -11.89 -13.16
C ARG A 7 2.71 -10.67 -12.75
N LEU A 8 3.32 -9.49 -12.79
CA LEU A 8 2.67 -8.21 -12.53
C LEU A 8 3.21 -7.16 -13.49
N ASP A 9 2.40 -6.77 -14.48
CA ASP A 9 2.80 -5.80 -15.50
C ASP A 9 2.55 -4.35 -15.06
N VAL A 10 1.48 -4.12 -14.29
CA VAL A 10 1.06 -2.78 -13.86
C VAL A 10 0.57 -2.82 -12.42
N LEU A 11 1.04 -1.88 -11.60
CA LEU A 11 0.56 -1.63 -10.24
C LEU A 11 -0.04 -0.23 -10.17
N ILE A 12 -1.30 -0.12 -9.75
CA ILE A 12 -2.01 1.16 -9.61
C ILE A 12 -2.39 1.36 -8.14
N HIS A 13 -1.75 2.33 -7.49
CA HIS A 13 -2.13 2.78 -6.15
C HIS A 13 -3.30 3.76 -6.22
N ASN A 14 -4.52 3.23 -6.29
CA ASN A 14 -5.74 4.05 -6.38
C ASN A 14 -6.44 4.26 -5.03
N ALA A 15 -6.24 3.36 -4.06
CA ALA A 15 -6.89 3.47 -2.77
C ALA A 15 -6.36 4.67 -1.97
N GLY A 16 -7.27 5.48 -1.44
CA GLY A 16 -6.94 6.60 -0.58
C GLY A 16 -8.14 7.04 0.26
N THR A 17 -7.86 7.63 1.41
CA THR A 17 -8.85 8.22 2.31
C THR A 17 -8.43 9.63 2.73
N THR A 18 -9.43 10.43 3.08
CA THR A 18 -9.24 11.71 3.78
C THR A 18 -10.09 11.63 5.04
N PRO A 19 -9.49 11.27 6.19
CA PRO A 19 -10.21 11.19 7.45
C PRO A 19 -10.81 12.54 7.83
N LYS A 20 -11.83 12.51 8.68
CA LYS A 20 -12.40 13.74 9.25
C LYS A 20 -11.34 14.49 10.08
N SER A 21 -11.59 15.75 10.37
CA SER A 21 -10.68 16.55 11.22
C SER A 21 -10.35 15.86 12.55
N GLY A 22 -9.12 16.06 13.01
CA GLY A 22 -8.57 15.41 14.20
C GLY A 22 -7.52 14.34 13.85
N LEU A 23 -6.80 13.88 14.87
CA LEU A 23 -5.84 12.78 14.75
C LEU A 23 -6.60 11.46 14.84
N HIS A 24 -6.57 10.68 13.76
CA HIS A 24 -7.10 9.32 13.73
C HIS A 24 -5.94 8.35 13.61
N LEU A 25 -5.94 7.31 14.46
CA LEU A 25 -4.88 6.32 14.50
C LEU A 25 -5.41 4.96 14.06
N THR A 26 -4.63 4.26 13.24
CA THR A 26 -4.91 2.85 12.92
C THR A 26 -4.64 1.95 14.13
N LYS A 27 -5.02 0.68 14.03
CA LYS A 27 -4.67 -0.36 15.03
C LYS A 27 -3.16 -0.51 15.25
N ASP A 28 -2.35 -0.09 14.28
CA ASP A 28 -0.89 -0.13 14.32
C ASP A 28 -0.29 1.18 14.86
N ASN A 29 -1.13 2.07 15.41
CA ASN A 29 -0.76 3.36 16.00
C ASN A 29 -0.09 4.33 15.00
N LEU A 30 -0.51 4.28 13.73
CA LEU A 30 -0.09 5.18 12.66
C LEU A 30 -1.21 6.17 12.35
N GLU A 31 -0.86 7.40 11.97
CA GLU A 31 -1.85 8.36 11.48
C GLU A 31 -2.58 7.79 10.24
N GLU A 32 -3.91 7.81 10.26
CA GLU A 32 -4.77 7.06 9.33
C GLU A 32 -4.55 7.43 7.87
N GLN A 33 -4.39 8.73 7.57
CA GLN A 33 -4.17 9.19 6.21
C GLN A 33 -2.80 8.73 5.67
N PHE A 34 -1.73 8.85 6.47
CA PHE A 34 -0.40 8.36 6.11
C PHE A 34 -0.38 6.83 6.01
N ALA A 35 -1.02 6.13 6.93
CA ALA A 35 -1.11 4.67 6.91
C ALA A 35 -1.72 4.17 5.60
N THR A 36 -2.84 4.77 5.17
CA THR A 36 -3.56 4.34 3.97
C THR A 36 -2.90 4.84 2.69
N ASN A 37 -2.60 6.14 2.61
CA ASN A 37 -2.25 6.78 1.33
C ASN A 37 -0.75 6.69 1.03
N HIS A 38 0.10 6.40 2.03
CA HIS A 38 1.55 6.41 1.87
C HIS A 38 2.20 5.10 2.31
N PHE A 39 2.04 4.70 3.58
CA PHE A 39 2.73 3.51 4.12
C PHE A 39 2.21 2.21 3.52
N GLY A 40 0.89 2.09 3.29
CA GLY A 40 0.30 0.97 2.57
C GLY A 40 0.92 0.78 1.18
N PRO A 41 0.84 1.79 0.27
CA PRO A 41 1.49 1.75 -1.03
C PRO A 41 3.00 1.47 -0.98
N PHE A 42 3.72 2.08 -0.02
CA PHE A 42 5.15 1.85 0.15
C PHE A 42 5.47 0.39 0.48
N LEU A 43 4.78 -0.19 1.46
CA LEU A 43 4.95 -1.58 1.83
C LEU A 43 4.55 -2.52 0.69
N LEU A 44 3.43 -2.23 0.01
CA LEU A 44 2.95 -3.03 -1.12
C LEU A 44 3.95 -3.03 -2.28
N ASN A 45 4.57 -1.88 -2.58
CA ASN A 45 5.68 -1.83 -3.55
C ASN A 45 6.81 -2.76 -3.15
N HIS A 46 7.22 -2.76 -1.87
CA HIS A 46 8.32 -3.61 -1.40
C HIS A 46 7.96 -5.10 -1.52
N LEU A 47 6.73 -5.48 -1.16
CA LEU A 47 6.25 -6.85 -1.27
C LEU A 47 6.05 -7.34 -2.71
N LEU A 48 5.90 -6.43 -3.68
CA LEU A 48 5.69 -6.76 -5.09
C LEU A 48 6.90 -6.45 -5.98
N LEU A 49 7.98 -5.91 -5.40
CA LEU A 49 9.10 -5.34 -6.14
C LEU A 49 9.73 -6.36 -7.10
N ASP A 50 9.87 -7.60 -6.65
CA ASP A 50 10.47 -8.65 -7.47
C ASP A 50 9.59 -9.01 -8.68
N LEU A 51 8.27 -9.05 -8.51
CA LEU A 51 7.33 -9.29 -9.61
C LEU A 51 7.34 -8.14 -10.62
N LEU A 52 7.44 -6.89 -10.16
CA LEU A 52 7.53 -5.71 -11.01
C LEU A 52 8.83 -5.68 -11.83
N LYS A 53 9.95 -6.10 -11.24
CA LYS A 53 11.26 -6.16 -11.93
C LYS A 53 11.35 -7.25 -13.01
N MET A 54 10.45 -8.22 -12.98
CA MET A 54 10.39 -9.31 -13.97
C MET A 54 9.57 -8.96 -15.22
N SER A 55 8.92 -7.78 -15.25
CA SER A 55 8.02 -7.38 -16.33
C SER A 55 8.72 -7.03 -17.63
#